data_AF-A0A444WBJ8-F1
#
_entry.id   AF-A0A444WBJ8-F1
#
_cell.length_a   1.000
_cell.length_b   1.000
_cell.length_c   1.000
_cell.angle_alpha   90.00
_cell.angle_beta   90.00
_cell.angle_gamma   90.00
#
_symmetry.space_group_name_H-M   'P 1'
#
loop_
_entity.id
_entity.type
_entity.pdbx_description
1 polymer ?
#
loop_
_entity_poly.entity_id
_entity_poly.type
_entity_poly.pdbx_seq_one_letter_code
_entity_poly.pdbx_strand_id
1 'polypeptide(L)'
;MVFIAAVIFIITSLKDTKPVYFLMGLLLSAIIYAALFLDYKFSSRAYGLGSYFMFPFYMILLPFIIGLVTKFSPVKYVKLISIVCFISVMFSGFFILFFNKYTLDIVDWLELPKYY
;
A
#
# COMPACT_ATOMS: atom_id res chain seq x y z
N MET A 1 4.44 19.11 7.95
CA MET A 1 4.59 18.58 9.33
C MET A 1 3.92 17.21 9.53
N VAL A 2 2.66 17.02 9.11
CA VAL A 2 1.92 15.75 9.31
C VAL A 2 2.60 14.52 8.68
N PHE A 3 3.10 14.64 7.44
CA PHE A 3 3.76 13.52 6.74
C PHE A 3 5.03 13.04 7.46
N ILE A 4 5.87 13.97 7.90
CA ILE A 4 7.11 13.67 8.65
C ILE A 4 6.76 12.94 9.95
N ALA A 5 5.72 13.39 10.65
CA ALA A 5 5.24 12.72 11.86
C ALA A 5 4.76 11.28 11.59
N ALA A 6 4.06 11.04 10.48
CA ALA A 6 3.62 9.70 10.09
C ALA A 6 4.80 8.77 9.77
N VAL A 7 5.82 9.26 9.06
CA VAL A 7 7.04 8.49 8.75
C VAL A 7 7.81 8.14 10.03
N ILE A 8 8.03 9.13 10.91
CA ILE A 8 8.70 8.90 12.21
C ILE A 8 7.89 7.91 13.06
N PHE A 9 6.57 8.02 13.05
CA PHE A 9 5.69 7.09 13.75
C PHE A 9 5.81 5.65 13.23
N ILE A 10 5.90 5.46 11.92
CA ILE A 10 6.14 4.14 11.32
C ILE A 10 7.50 3.61 11.76
N ILE A 11 8.58 4.38 11.58
CA ILE A 11 9.95 3.95 11.93
C ILE A 11 10.06 3.56 13.41
N THR A 12 9.50 4.37 14.31
CA THR A 12 9.51 4.08 15.76
C THR A 12 8.69 2.84 16.11
N SER A 13 7.61 2.57 15.37
CA SER A 13 6.81 1.35 15.54
C SER A 13 7.52 0.09 15.09
N LEU A 14 8.58 0.21 14.29
CA LEU A 14 9.28 -0.91 13.67
C LEU A 14 10.62 -1.27 14.33
N LYS A 15 11.06 -0.54 15.36
CA LYS A 15 12.42 -0.65 15.92
C LYS A 15 12.80 -2.05 16.42
N ASP A 16 11.85 -2.80 16.96
CA ASP A 16 12.09 -4.13 17.58
C ASP A 16 11.39 -5.27 16.81
N THR A 17 11.31 -5.13 15.50
CA THR A 17 10.50 -6.01 14.65
C THR A 17 11.29 -7.18 14.10
N LYS A 18 10.72 -8.39 14.19
CA LYS A 18 11.36 -9.61 13.65
C LYS A 18 11.42 -9.59 12.11
N PRO A 19 12.47 -10.13 11.48
CA PRO A 19 12.60 -10.22 10.02
C PRO A 19 11.41 -10.88 9.31
N VAL A 20 10.79 -11.89 9.95
CA VAL A 20 9.61 -12.57 9.39
C VAL A 20 8.45 -11.61 9.09
N TYR A 21 8.29 -10.54 9.88
CA TYR A 21 7.23 -9.57 9.66
C TYR A 21 7.53 -8.65 8.47
N PHE A 22 8.82 -8.44 8.15
CA PHE A 22 9.22 -7.76 6.91
C PHE A 22 8.78 -8.56 5.68
N LEU A 23 9.00 -9.88 5.70
CA LEU A 23 8.54 -10.77 4.64
C LEU A 23 7.00 -10.75 4.52
N MET A 24 6.28 -10.80 5.64
CA MET A 24 4.81 -10.72 5.63
C MET A 24 4.28 -9.39 5.08
N GLY A 25 4.89 -8.26 5.46
CA GLY A 25 4.50 -6.95 4.94
C GLY A 25 4.84 -6.78 3.45
N LEU A 26 5.98 -7.33 3.00
CA LEU A 26 6.32 -7.40 1.58
C LEU A 26 5.28 -8.21 0.81
N LEU A 27 4.94 -9.41 1.27
CA LEU A 27 3.92 -10.26 0.65
C LEU A 27 2.56 -9.55 0.60
N LEU A 28 2.15 -8.89 1.69
CA LEU A 28 0.90 -8.11 1.71
C LEU A 28 0.92 -7.00 0.66
N SER A 29 2.00 -6.20 0.59
CA SER A 29 2.14 -5.14 -0.40
C SER A 29 2.13 -5.69 -1.84
N ALA A 30 2.77 -6.84 -2.08
CA ALA A 30 2.82 -7.49 -3.37
C ALA A 30 1.44 -8.03 -3.80
N ILE A 31 0.69 -8.61 -2.86
CA ILE A 31 -0.68 -9.08 -3.11
C ILE A 31 -1.60 -7.90 -3.47
N ILE A 32 -1.53 -6.80 -2.71
CA ILE A 32 -2.32 -5.59 -3.01
C ILE A 32 -1.95 -5.05 -4.40
N TYR A 33 -0.65 -4.93 -4.68
CA TYR A 33 -0.16 -4.46 -5.98
C TYR A 33 -0.63 -5.37 -7.13
N ALA A 34 -0.50 -6.69 -6.98
CA ALA A 34 -0.92 -7.65 -7.99
C ALA A 34 -2.44 -7.63 -8.21
N ALA A 35 -3.22 -7.50 -7.15
CA ALA A 35 -4.68 -7.39 -7.25
C ALA A 35 -5.10 -6.14 -8.04
N LEU A 36 -4.48 -4.99 -7.76
CA LEU A 36 -4.73 -3.75 -8.50
C LEU A 36 -4.28 -3.88 -9.96
N PHE A 37 -3.10 -4.42 -10.20
CA PHE A 37 -2.59 -4.64 -11.55
C PHE A 37 -3.51 -5.56 -12.37
N LEU A 38 -4.03 -6.63 -11.77
CA LEU A 38 -4.96 -7.55 -12.43
C LEU A 38 -6.31 -6.88 -12.71
N ASP A 39 -6.88 -6.16 -11.75
CA ASP A 39 -8.10 -5.35 -11.95
C ASP A 39 -7.95 -4.44 -13.17
N TYR A 40 -6.80 -3.79 -13.29
CA TYR A 40 -6.45 -2.96 -14.43
C TYR A 40 -6.36 -3.70 -15.75
N LYS A 41 -5.64 -4.81 -15.76
CA LYS A 41 -5.41 -5.60 -16.97
C LYS A 41 -6.71 -6.13 -17.56
N PHE A 42 -7.71 -6.41 -16.72
CA PHE A 42 -9.03 -6.89 -17.15
C PHE A 42 -10.07 -5.78 -17.31
N SER A 43 -9.76 -4.55 -16.90
CA SER A 43 -10.65 -3.41 -17.11
C SER A 43 -10.60 -2.95 -18.57
N SER A 44 -11.77 -2.73 -19.17
CA SER A 44 -11.88 -2.22 -20.55
C SER A 44 -11.86 -0.69 -20.63
N ARG A 45 -11.98 0.01 -19.50
CA ARG A 45 -12.06 1.48 -19.43
C ARG A 45 -11.42 2.01 -18.14
N ALA A 46 -10.76 3.17 -18.23
CA ALA A 46 -10.25 3.88 -17.07
C ALA A 46 -11.13 5.12 -16.79
N TYR A 47 -11.68 5.21 -15.58
CA TYR A 47 -12.44 6.37 -15.09
C TYR A 47 -11.57 7.23 -14.16
N GLY A 48 -11.84 8.54 -14.11
CA GLY A 48 -11.15 9.50 -13.23
C GLY A 48 -11.36 9.26 -11.72
N LEU A 49 -12.38 8.50 -11.30
CA LEU A 49 -12.52 7.94 -9.95
C LEU A 49 -12.29 6.41 -9.92
N GLY A 50 -11.86 5.84 -11.04
CA GLY A 50 -11.50 4.43 -11.15
C GLY A 50 -10.24 4.12 -10.36
N SER A 51 -9.77 2.88 -10.45
CA SER A 51 -8.68 2.28 -9.66
C SER A 51 -7.34 3.06 -9.63
N TYR A 52 -7.23 4.19 -10.35
CA TYR A 52 -6.00 4.92 -10.69
C TYR A 52 -5.61 5.83 -9.54
N PHE A 53 -6.59 6.61 -9.10
CA PHE A 53 -6.51 7.36 -7.85
C PHE A 53 -6.56 6.45 -6.63
N MET A 54 -6.96 5.18 -6.83
CA MET A 54 -7.04 4.22 -5.76
C MET A 54 -5.71 3.51 -5.47
N PHE A 55 -4.69 3.60 -6.34
CA PHE A 55 -3.38 2.99 -6.05
C PHE A 55 -2.77 3.51 -4.75
N PRO A 56 -2.59 4.83 -4.56
CA PRO A 56 -2.14 5.36 -3.27
C PRO A 56 -3.10 5.05 -2.13
N PHE A 57 -4.41 5.00 -2.40
CA PHE A 57 -5.41 4.68 -1.38
C PHE A 57 -5.25 3.24 -0.86
N TYR A 58 -5.27 2.25 -1.72
CA TYR A 58 -5.19 0.84 -1.35
C TYR A 58 -3.79 0.41 -0.93
N MET A 59 -2.73 0.98 -1.52
CA MET A 59 -1.35 0.60 -1.19
C MET A 59 -0.81 1.31 0.05
N ILE A 60 -1.25 2.54 0.34
CA ILE A 60 -0.71 3.36 1.43
C ILE A 60 -1.78 3.65 2.49
N LEU A 61 -2.87 4.34 2.10
CA LEU A 61 -3.81 4.89 3.08
C LEU A 61 -4.56 3.80 3.85
N LEU A 62 -5.11 2.81 3.15
CA LEU A 62 -5.89 1.74 3.76
C LEU A 62 -5.05 0.89 4.73
N PRO A 63 -3.86 0.37 4.36
CA PRO A 63 -3.00 -0.34 5.30
C PRO A 63 -2.53 0.56 6.45
N PHE A 64 -2.27 1.85 6.20
CA PHE A 64 -1.91 2.79 7.27
C PHE A 64 -3.03 2.95 8.30
N ILE A 65 -4.28 3.15 7.86
CA ILE A 65 -5.44 3.28 8.75
C ILE A 65 -5.67 1.98 9.52
N ILE A 66 -5.65 0.83 8.85
CA ILE A 66 -5.77 -0.48 9.52
C ILE A 66 -4.66 -0.64 10.55
N GLY A 67 -3.42 -0.28 10.17
CA GLY A 67 -2.26 -0.33 11.06
C GLY A 67 -2.43 0.55 12.29
N LEU A 68 -2.94 1.77 12.11
CA LEU A 68 -3.19 2.73 13.18
C LEU A 68 -4.27 2.24 14.15
N VAL A 69 -5.42 1.79 13.63
CA VAL A 69 -6.54 1.29 14.44
C VAL A 69 -6.13 0.05 15.23
N THR A 70 -5.39 -0.87 14.61
CA THR A 70 -4.99 -2.13 15.24
C THR A 70 -3.84 -1.97 16.24
N LYS A 71 -3.03 -0.89 16.16
CA LYS A 71 -1.88 -0.65 17.06
C LYS A 71 -2.27 -0.58 18.53
N PHE A 72 -3.40 0.06 18.82
CA PHE A 72 -3.87 0.31 20.19
C PHE A 72 -4.62 -0.87 20.79
N SER A 73 -4.81 -1.96 20.02
CA SER A 73 -5.48 -3.15 20.52
C SER A 73 -4.66 -3.84 21.62
N PRO A 74 -5.28 -4.28 22.73
CA PRO A 74 -4.60 -5.08 23.74
C PRO A 74 -4.25 -6.49 23.26
N VAL A 75 -4.87 -6.95 22.16
CA VAL A 75 -4.70 -8.31 21.64
C VAL A 75 -3.39 -8.44 20.87
N LYS A 76 -2.52 -9.37 21.30
CA LYS A 76 -1.18 -9.59 20.70
C LYS A 76 -1.22 -9.85 19.20
N TYR A 77 -2.17 -10.66 18.71
CA TYR A 77 -2.32 -10.96 17.28
C TYR A 77 -2.76 -9.73 16.48
N VAL A 78 -3.57 -8.84 17.06
CA VAL A 78 -4.00 -7.60 16.41
C VAL A 78 -2.85 -6.60 16.32
N LYS A 79 -1.97 -6.54 17.33
CA LYS A 79 -0.71 -5.78 17.23
C LYS A 79 0.21 -6.27 16.12
N LEU A 80 0.22 -7.57 15.83
CA LEU A 80 0.98 -8.12 14.70
C LEU A 80 0.44 -7.59 13.36
N ILE A 81 -0.88 -7.54 13.20
CA ILE A 81 -1.52 -6.94 12.00
C ILE A 81 -1.04 -5.50 11.82
N SER A 82 -0.99 -4.72 12.90
CA SER A 82 -0.50 -3.33 12.87
C SER A 82 0.90 -3.21 12.27
N ILE A 83 1.83 -4.03 12.76
CA ILE A 83 3.22 -4.07 12.30
C ILE A 83 3.29 -4.44 10.82
N VAL A 84 2.60 -5.53 10.41
CA VAL A 84 2.59 -5.99 9.02
C VAL A 84 2.02 -4.93 8.08
N CYS A 85 0.95 -4.24 8.50
CA CYS A 85 0.38 -3.13 7.75
C CYS A 85 1.34 -1.96 7.58
N PHE A 86 2.06 -1.53 8.63
CA PHE A 86 3.04 -0.44 8.50
C PHE A 86 4.24 -0.82 7.62
N ILE A 87 4.72 -2.05 7.71
CA ILE A 87 5.75 -2.56 6.81
C ILE A 87 5.23 -2.59 5.37
N SER A 88 3.99 -3.03 5.16
CA SER A 88 3.34 -3.00 3.85
C SER A 88 3.28 -1.58 3.28
N VAL A 89 3.00 -0.57 4.10
CA VAL A 89 3.04 0.84 3.66
C VAL A 89 4.44 1.24 3.19
N MET A 90 5.50 0.82 3.89
CA MET A 90 6.87 1.11 3.46
C MET A 90 7.19 0.46 2.11
N PHE A 91 6.88 -0.82 1.94
CA PHE A 91 7.13 -1.51 0.66
C PHE A 91 6.26 -0.98 -0.47
N SER A 92 4.99 -0.65 -0.20
CA SER A 92 4.13 0.04 -1.13
C SER A 92 4.73 1.37 -1.59
N GLY A 93 5.33 2.14 -0.68
CA GLY A 93 6.05 3.36 -1.01
C GLY A 93 7.22 3.08 -1.96
N PHE A 94 8.01 2.05 -1.69
CA PHE A 94 9.06 1.62 -2.61
C PHE A 94 8.50 1.18 -3.97
N PHE A 95 7.39 0.45 -4.02
CA PHE A 95 6.78 0.05 -5.29
C PHE A 95 6.33 1.25 -6.11
N ILE A 96 5.69 2.24 -5.50
CA ILE A 96 5.25 3.46 -6.20
C ILE A 96 6.45 4.28 -6.70
N LEU A 97 7.56 4.30 -5.96
CA LEU A 97 8.77 5.03 -6.33
C LEU A 97 9.55 4.33 -7.45
N PHE A 98 9.80 3.02 -7.33
CA PHE A 98 10.63 2.26 -8.29
C PHE A 98 9.85 1.75 -9.51
N PHE A 99 8.57 1.41 -9.33
CA PHE A 99 7.68 0.95 -10.40
C PHE A 99 6.64 2.01 -10.76
N ASN A 100 7.05 3.29 -10.70
CA ASN A 100 6.17 4.42 -10.96
C ASN A 100 5.42 4.30 -12.30
N LYS A 101 6.13 3.89 -13.36
CA LYS A 101 5.56 3.65 -14.68
C LYS A 101 4.45 2.57 -14.69
N TYR A 102 4.54 1.58 -13.81
CA TYR A 102 3.58 0.48 -13.71
C TYR A 102 2.50 0.71 -12.63
N THR A 103 2.60 1.80 -11.87
CA THR A 103 1.62 2.21 -10.86
C THR A 103 0.84 3.45 -11.32
N LEU A 104 1.55 4.53 -11.63
CA LEU A 104 0.97 5.80 -12.05
C LEU A 104 0.80 5.95 -13.57
N ASP A 105 1.57 5.23 -14.39
CA ASP A 105 1.39 5.30 -15.84
C ASP A 105 0.77 4.01 -16.41
N ILE A 106 0.15 3.18 -15.57
CA ILE A 106 -0.38 1.87 -15.97
C ILE A 106 -1.44 1.97 -17.08
N VAL A 107 -2.26 3.04 -17.06
CA VAL A 107 -3.31 3.28 -18.05
C VAL A 107 -2.71 3.64 -19.40
N ASP A 108 -1.68 4.48 -19.40
CA ASP A 108 -0.92 4.84 -20.60
C ASP A 108 -0.15 3.64 -21.13
N TRP A 109 0.41 2.82 -20.24
CA TRP A 109 1.11 1.59 -20.60
C TRP A 109 0.20 0.50 -21.17
N LEU A 110 -1.04 0.40 -20.68
CA LEU A 110 -2.05 -0.53 -21.18
C LEU A 110 -2.85 0.03 -22.37
N GLU A 111 -2.57 1.26 -22.81
CA GLU A 111 -3.28 1.96 -23.89
C GLU A 111 -4.81 2.00 -23.70
N LEU A 112 -5.26 2.06 -22.45
CA LEU A 112 -6.69 2.03 -22.12
C LEU A 112 -7.36 3.36 -22.49
N PRO A 113 -8.56 3.33 -23.10
CA PRO A 113 -9.29 4.56 -23.43
C PRO A 113 -9.69 5.30 -22.14
N LYS A 114 -9.27 6.57 -22.06
CA LYS A 114 -9.49 7.47 -20.92
C LYS A 114 -10.78 8.27 -21.14
N TYR A 115 -11.68 8.24 -20.15
CA TYR A 115 -12.87 9.09 -20.12
C TYR A 115 -12.77 10.01 -18.88
N TYR A 116 -12.75 11.33 -19.13
CA TYR A 116 -12.66 12.38 -18.11
C TYR A 116 -14.04 12.91 -17.73
#